data_AF-A0A7S3CLR5-F1
#
_entry.id   AF-A0A7S3CLR5-F1
#
_cell.length_a   1.000
_cell.length_b   1.000
_cell.length_c   1.000
_cell.angle_alpha   90.00
_cell.angle_beta   90.00
_cell.angle_gamma   90.00
#
_symmetry.space_group_name_H-M   'P 1'
#
loop_
_entity.id
_entity.type
_entity.pdbx_description
1 polymer ?
#
loop_
_entity_poly.entity_id
_entity_poly.type
_entity_poly.pdbx_seq_one_letter_code
_entity_poly.pdbx_strand_id
1 'polypeptide(L)'
;VKNENLFQKNEGEEEVDEIDDTEGQGEDSSFSTTLLKASDESTDQALRKRKASKNDEAESKESQIIYDIDPIRTVCNQCRAEIVSFVQHEMNPFFPICAVMSLLIFGYLSLIICPMTYLITQNAVHRCSRCLQTLGVKRCFGKPDDLSAPIWHIKLGKCALIIDRIYAILLLGSFAAFSVYYVYSRPYIPHHSFFDKPQQESLNITLSWNDYLESCSGERIIENQVFALHEFTQKYENNVVDWDGYYIDTKFKHREFSMFGNDHFMSIL
;
A
#
# COMPACT_ATOMS: atom_id res chain seq x y z
N VAL A 1 11.95 -2.03 -50.13
CA VAL A 1 11.49 -3.40 -50.48
C VAL A 1 11.02 -4.02 -49.17
N LYS A 2 9.74 -4.10 -48.82
CA LYS A 2 8.54 -4.50 -49.56
C LYS A 2 7.30 -3.86 -48.89
N ASN A 3 6.39 -3.35 -49.72
CA ASN A 3 5.04 -2.86 -49.41
C ASN A 3 4.07 -4.02 -49.11
N GLU A 4 2.94 -3.69 -48.47
CA GLU A 4 1.54 -4.21 -48.61
C GLU A 4 0.84 -3.97 -47.25
N ASN A 5 -0.06 -3.01 -46.99
CA ASN A 5 -1.32 -2.58 -47.63
C ASN A 5 -2.34 -3.71 -47.88
N LEU A 6 -3.38 -3.77 -47.05
CA LEU A 6 -4.79 -4.06 -47.41
C LEU A 6 -5.69 -3.71 -46.18
N PHE A 7 -6.58 -2.71 -46.25
CA PHE A 7 -7.99 -2.78 -46.71
C PHE A 7 -8.85 -3.76 -45.86
N GLN A 8 -10.08 -3.51 -45.40
CA GLN A 8 -11.06 -2.43 -45.59
C GLN A 8 -12.29 -2.72 -44.69
N LYS A 9 -13.06 -1.67 -44.39
CA LYS A 9 -14.54 -1.59 -44.45
C LYS A 9 -15.43 -2.24 -43.36
N ASN A 10 -16.29 -1.37 -42.76
CA ASN A 10 -17.75 -1.49 -42.51
C ASN A 10 -18.13 -0.26 -41.67
N GLU A 11 -18.64 0.85 -42.22
CA GLU A 11 -20.01 1.10 -42.72
C GLU A 11 -21.10 0.61 -41.75
N GLY A 12 -21.80 1.58 -41.16
CA GLY A 12 -22.95 1.46 -40.27
C GLY A 12 -23.66 2.81 -40.23
N GLU A 13 -24.41 3.08 -41.31
CA GLU A 13 -25.44 4.11 -41.43
C GLU A 13 -26.78 3.61 -40.85
N GLU A 14 -27.77 4.51 -40.83
CA GLU A 14 -29.17 4.42 -40.36
C GLU A 14 -29.36 4.85 -38.89
N GLU A 15 -30.29 5.75 -38.54
CA GLU A 15 -31.61 6.01 -39.14
C GLU A 15 -32.04 7.46 -38.86
N VAL A 16 -32.59 8.12 -39.87
CA VAL A 16 -33.19 9.46 -39.82
C VAL A 16 -34.70 9.25 -39.95
N ASP A 17 -35.46 9.55 -38.90
CA ASP A 17 -36.92 9.57 -38.97
C ASP A 17 -37.41 10.99 -39.29
N GLU A 18 -37.97 11.12 -40.49
CA GLU A 18 -38.68 12.30 -40.99
C GLU A 18 -40.16 11.91 -41.25
N ILE A 19 -41.06 12.55 -40.48
CA ILE A 19 -42.39 13.08 -40.80
C ILE A 19 -43.39 12.17 -41.55
N ASP A 20 -44.60 12.02 -40.97
CA ASP A 20 -45.83 12.04 -41.78
C ASP A 20 -46.97 12.75 -41.01
N ASP A 21 -47.33 13.94 -41.50
CA ASP A 21 -48.50 14.72 -41.09
C ASP A 21 -49.69 14.28 -41.95
N THR A 22 -50.76 13.80 -41.31
CA THR A 22 -52.03 13.52 -42.00
C THR A 22 -53.04 14.62 -41.70
N GLU A 23 -53.39 15.39 -42.73
CA GLU A 23 -54.54 16.29 -42.78
C GLU A 23 -55.88 15.53 -42.74
N GLY A 24 -56.84 16.07 -42.01
CA GLY A 24 -58.25 15.67 -42.04
C GLY A 24 -59.15 16.83 -41.60
N GLN A 25 -59.84 17.42 -42.58
CA GLN A 25 -60.74 18.58 -42.50
C GLN A 25 -62.01 18.34 -41.65
N GLY A 26 -62.59 19.44 -41.15
CA GLY A 26 -64.05 19.61 -41.13
C GLY A 26 -64.65 20.41 -39.95
N GLU A 27 -65.02 21.67 -40.24
CA GLU A 27 -66.20 22.42 -39.73
C GLU A 27 -66.29 22.71 -38.21
N ASP A 28 -66.74 23.84 -37.67
CA ASP A 28 -67.26 25.11 -38.15
C ASP A 28 -67.34 26.07 -36.93
N SER A 29 -67.53 27.36 -37.21
CA SER A 29 -68.14 28.39 -36.34
C SER A 29 -67.26 29.21 -35.36
N SER A 30 -66.97 30.45 -35.81
CA SER A 30 -67.39 31.70 -35.15
C SER A 30 -67.21 31.81 -33.62
N PHE A 31 -66.03 32.20 -33.13
CA PHE A 31 -65.90 33.10 -31.97
C PHE A 31 -64.45 33.59 -31.75
N SER A 32 -64.30 34.85 -31.31
CA SER A 32 -63.13 35.43 -30.63
C SER A 32 -61.89 35.87 -31.43
N THR A 33 -61.99 37.03 -32.08
CA THR A 33 -60.84 37.79 -32.64
C THR A 33 -60.08 38.64 -31.61
N THR A 34 -60.27 38.43 -30.31
CA THR A 34 -59.61 39.24 -29.24
C THR A 34 -58.63 38.42 -28.37
N LEU A 35 -58.50 37.11 -28.62
CA LEU A 35 -57.70 36.19 -27.81
C LEU A 35 -56.41 35.68 -28.49
N LEU A 36 -56.10 36.17 -29.70
CA LEU A 36 -54.90 35.74 -30.44
C LEU A 36 -53.65 36.59 -30.19
N LYS A 37 -53.77 37.81 -29.63
CA LYS A 37 -52.60 38.65 -29.32
C LYS A 37 -51.90 38.33 -28.00
N ALA A 38 -52.56 37.60 -27.09
CA ALA A 38 -51.97 37.22 -25.80
C ALA A 38 -51.21 35.88 -25.85
N SER A 39 -51.40 35.09 -26.92
CA SER A 39 -50.73 33.79 -27.05
C SER A 39 -49.32 33.90 -27.63
N ASP A 40 -49.08 34.87 -28.52
CA ASP A 40 -47.79 35.01 -29.21
C ASP A 40 -46.68 35.58 -28.29
N GLU A 41 -47.00 36.53 -27.39
CA GLU A 41 -46.02 37.07 -26.43
C GLU A 41 -45.54 36.04 -25.40
N SER A 42 -46.38 35.07 -25.05
CA SER A 42 -46.01 34.02 -24.08
C SER A 42 -45.02 33.00 -24.66
N THR A 43 -45.13 32.74 -25.96
CA THR A 43 -44.32 31.73 -26.66
C THR A 43 -42.91 32.25 -26.91
N ASP A 44 -42.77 33.54 -27.24
CA ASP A 44 -41.47 34.20 -27.43
C ASP A 44 -40.67 34.35 -26.12
N GLN A 45 -41.34 34.56 -24.98
CA GLN A 45 -40.68 34.54 -23.67
C GLN A 45 -40.19 33.15 -23.27
N ALA A 46 -40.93 32.09 -23.62
CA ALA A 46 -40.51 30.70 -23.37
C ALA A 46 -39.31 30.30 -24.24
N LEU A 47 -39.26 30.76 -25.50
CA LEU A 47 -38.16 30.51 -26.43
C LEU A 47 -36.88 31.26 -26.04
N ARG A 48 -36.98 32.48 -25.51
CA ARG A 48 -35.83 33.22 -24.96
C ARG A 48 -35.28 32.57 -23.68
N LYS A 49 -36.13 32.08 -22.78
CA LYS A 49 -35.69 31.35 -21.58
C LYS A 49 -34.97 30.03 -21.91
N ARG A 50 -35.43 29.29 -22.94
CA ARG A 50 -34.74 28.08 -23.42
C ARG A 50 -33.39 28.37 -24.10
N LYS A 51 -33.26 29.51 -24.80
CA LYS A 51 -31.98 29.91 -25.40
C LYS A 51 -30.98 30.42 -24.37
N ALA A 52 -31.44 31.08 -23.31
CA ALA A 52 -30.58 31.48 -22.18
C ALA A 52 -30.07 30.25 -21.42
N SER A 53 -30.93 29.29 -21.05
CA SER A 53 -30.47 28.09 -20.33
C SER A 53 -29.56 27.20 -21.18
N LYS A 54 -29.76 27.16 -22.51
CA LYS A 54 -28.91 26.38 -23.43
C LYS A 54 -27.54 27.01 -23.65
N ASN A 55 -27.41 28.34 -23.49
CA ASN A 55 -26.11 29.02 -23.50
C ASN A 55 -25.36 28.84 -22.16
N ASP A 56 -26.07 28.85 -21.03
CA ASP A 56 -25.47 28.56 -19.72
C ASP A 56 -24.97 27.10 -19.60
N GLU A 57 -25.63 26.16 -20.28
CA GLU A 57 -25.19 24.75 -20.40
C GLU A 57 -23.99 24.58 -21.36
N ALA A 58 -23.79 25.51 -22.30
CA ALA A 58 -22.67 25.49 -23.23
C ALA A 58 -21.40 26.13 -22.65
N GLU A 59 -21.54 27.10 -21.73
CA GLU A 59 -20.41 27.79 -21.10
C GLU A 59 -19.83 27.02 -19.90
N SER A 60 -20.58 26.10 -19.28
CA SER A 60 -20.04 25.18 -18.25
C SER A 60 -19.26 23.98 -18.80
N LYS A 61 -19.17 23.85 -20.13
CA LYS A 61 -18.27 22.91 -20.83
C LYS A 61 -16.91 23.55 -21.15
N GLU A 62 -16.42 24.48 -20.32
CA GLU A 62 -14.99 24.72 -20.25
C GLU A 62 -14.36 23.43 -19.71
N SER A 63 -13.90 22.61 -20.65
CA SER A 63 -13.28 21.30 -20.46
C SER A 63 -12.50 21.24 -19.15
N GLN A 64 -13.08 20.63 -18.11
CA GLN A 64 -12.27 20.06 -17.04
C GLN A 64 -11.37 19.05 -17.73
N ILE A 65 -10.14 19.45 -18.04
CA ILE A 65 -9.14 18.57 -18.61
C ILE A 65 -8.89 17.50 -17.56
N ILE A 66 -9.53 16.35 -17.74
CA ILE A 66 -9.30 15.18 -16.91
C ILE A 66 -7.90 14.70 -17.26
N TYR A 67 -6.92 15.04 -16.42
CA TYR A 67 -5.57 14.52 -16.53
C TYR A 67 -5.63 13.00 -16.34
N ASP A 68 -5.27 12.25 -17.39
CA ASP A 68 -5.16 10.79 -17.38
C ASP A 68 -3.70 10.33 -17.32
N ILE A 69 -3.43 9.05 -17.14
CA ILE A 69 -2.07 8.50 -17.04
C ILE A 69 -1.26 8.73 -18.33
N ASP A 70 -1.95 8.96 -19.44
CA ASP A 70 -1.34 9.16 -20.74
C ASP A 70 -0.99 10.65 -20.98
N PRO A 71 0.10 10.93 -21.73
CA PRO A 71 0.51 12.30 -22.01
C PRO A 71 -0.53 13.01 -22.86
N ILE A 72 -1.06 14.12 -22.35
CA ILE A 72 -2.05 14.93 -23.05
C ILE A 72 -1.41 16.16 -23.69
N ARG A 73 -1.97 16.61 -24.81
CA ARG A 73 -1.65 17.88 -25.44
C ARG A 73 -2.45 18.99 -24.76
N THR A 74 -1.76 19.93 -24.14
CA THR A 74 -2.38 21.08 -23.48
C THR A 74 -1.54 22.33 -23.68
N VAL A 75 -2.19 23.49 -23.54
CA VAL A 75 -1.47 24.77 -23.53
C VAL A 75 -0.99 25.02 -22.11
N CYS A 76 0.31 25.27 -21.94
CA CYS A 76 0.86 25.56 -20.63
C CYS A 76 0.51 27.00 -20.21
N ASN A 77 -0.07 27.19 -19.03
CA ASN A 77 -0.45 28.52 -18.52
C ASN A 77 0.73 29.49 -18.35
N GLN A 78 1.94 28.95 -18.11
CA GLN A 78 3.13 29.76 -17.83
C GLN A 78 3.91 30.14 -19.09
N CYS A 79 4.13 29.20 -20.01
CA CYS A 79 4.88 29.47 -21.24
C CYS A 79 4.00 29.72 -22.47
N ARG A 80 2.68 29.55 -22.34
CA ARG A 80 1.65 29.71 -23.39
C ARG A 80 1.91 28.95 -24.69
N ALA A 81 2.81 27.98 -24.65
CA ALA A 81 3.09 27.10 -25.77
C ALA A 81 2.18 25.87 -25.70
N GLU A 82 1.70 25.43 -26.85
CA GLU A 82 1.11 24.11 -27.00
C GLU A 82 2.21 23.07 -26.85
N ILE A 83 2.05 22.18 -25.88
CA ILE A 83 3.05 21.16 -25.55
C ILE A 83 2.38 19.82 -25.25
N VAL A 84 3.13 18.75 -25.47
CA VAL A 84 2.80 17.43 -24.93
C VAL A 84 3.32 17.40 -23.50
N SER A 85 2.42 17.20 -22.53
CA SER A 85 2.82 17.01 -21.13
C SER A 85 3.61 15.71 -20.98
N PHE A 86 4.65 15.71 -20.15
CA PHE A 86 5.31 14.47 -19.75
C PHE A 86 4.84 14.08 -18.35
N VAL A 87 4.68 12.79 -18.13
CA VAL A 87 4.19 12.24 -16.87
C VAL A 87 5.39 11.82 -16.03
N GLN A 88 5.47 12.35 -14.82
CA GLN A 88 6.46 11.95 -13.82
C GLN A 88 5.77 11.26 -12.66
N HIS A 89 6.27 10.10 -12.26
CA HIS A 89 5.78 9.38 -11.11
C HIS A 89 6.47 9.85 -9.84
N GLU A 90 5.68 10.42 -8.94
CA GLU A 90 6.16 10.91 -7.65
C GLU A 90 5.63 10.05 -6.52
N MET A 91 6.44 9.91 -5.46
CA MET A 91 6.01 9.20 -4.27
C MET A 91 4.84 9.94 -3.61
N ASN A 92 3.82 9.19 -3.21
CA ASN A 92 2.73 9.74 -2.42
C ASN A 92 3.23 10.00 -0.99
N PRO A 93 2.97 11.18 -0.38
CA PRO A 93 3.37 11.45 1.00
C PRO A 93 2.81 10.46 2.04
N PHE A 94 1.74 9.72 1.72
CA PHE A 94 1.20 8.68 2.60
C PHE A 94 1.99 7.37 2.56
N PHE A 95 2.78 7.12 1.51
CA PHE A 95 3.57 5.89 1.36
C PHE A 95 4.48 5.57 2.56
N PRO A 96 5.33 6.48 3.07
CA PRO A 96 6.22 6.17 4.19
C PRO A 96 5.45 5.79 5.46
N ILE A 97 4.32 6.45 5.73
CA ILE A 97 3.47 6.14 6.89
C ILE A 97 2.89 4.71 6.72
N CYS A 98 2.36 4.40 5.55
CA CYS A 98 1.85 3.05 5.25
C CYS A 98 2.94 1.98 5.30
N ALA A 99 4.16 2.28 4.83
CA ALA A 99 5.29 1.36 4.86
C ALA A 99 5.73 1.06 6.30
N VAL A 100 5.84 2.09 7.15
CA VAL A 100 6.16 1.92 8.58
C VAL A 100 5.08 1.11 9.29
N MET A 101 3.80 1.42 9.06
CA MET A 101 2.69 0.65 9.62
C MET A 101 2.71 -0.80 9.15
N SER A 102 3.00 -1.04 7.88
CA SER A 102 3.12 -2.39 7.33
C SER A 102 4.30 -3.15 7.94
N LEU A 103 5.41 -2.48 8.21
CA LEU A 103 6.57 -3.08 8.88
C LEU A 103 6.28 -3.42 10.34
N LEU A 104 5.53 -2.58 11.05
CA LEU A 104 5.10 -2.87 12.43
C LEU A 104 4.14 -4.06 12.49
N ILE A 105 3.23 -4.16 11.52
CA ILE A 105 2.20 -5.20 11.48
C ILE A 105 2.75 -6.54 10.97
N PHE A 106 3.42 -6.53 9.81
CA PHE A 106 3.87 -7.74 9.12
C PHE A 106 5.32 -8.12 9.46
N GLY A 107 6.07 -7.26 10.16
CA GLY A 107 7.48 -7.46 10.45
C GLY A 107 8.30 -7.57 9.17
N TYR A 108 9.13 -8.61 9.09
CA TYR A 108 10.01 -8.84 7.94
C TYR A 108 9.28 -9.11 6.62
N LEU A 109 8.05 -9.63 6.66
CA LEU A 109 7.24 -9.86 5.45
C LEU A 109 6.89 -8.55 4.74
N SER A 110 6.91 -7.42 5.45
CA SER A 110 6.72 -6.10 4.84
C SER A 110 7.76 -5.77 3.77
N LEU A 111 8.97 -6.33 3.83
CA LEU A 111 10.01 -6.06 2.84
C LEU A 111 9.61 -6.53 1.43
N ILE A 112 8.80 -7.58 1.33
CA ILE A 112 8.26 -8.09 0.06
C ILE A 112 7.04 -7.26 -0.37
N ILE A 113 6.23 -6.81 0.58
CA ILE A 113 4.99 -6.07 0.33
C ILE A 113 5.26 -4.61 -0.05
N CYS A 114 6.27 -3.97 0.55
CA CYS A 114 6.63 -2.56 0.34
C CYS A 114 6.91 -2.17 -1.12
N PRO A 115 7.68 -2.91 -1.94
CA PRO A 115 7.86 -2.55 -3.35
C PRO A 115 6.55 -2.63 -4.14
N MET A 116 5.65 -3.57 -3.81
CA MET A 116 4.34 -3.67 -4.45
C MET A 116 3.45 -2.48 -4.07
N THR A 117 3.39 -2.12 -2.79
CA THR A 117 2.63 -0.95 -2.34
C THR A 117 3.22 0.35 -2.87
N TYR A 118 4.54 0.44 -3.03
CA TYR A 118 5.20 1.58 -3.66
C TYR A 118 4.72 1.77 -5.10
N LEU A 119 4.78 0.72 -5.92
CA LEU A 119 4.33 0.77 -7.32
C LEU A 119 2.86 1.16 -7.44
N ILE A 120 2.02 0.69 -6.53
CA ILE A 120 0.57 0.98 -6.53
C ILE A 120 0.26 2.41 -6.07
N THR A 121 1.08 2.98 -5.18
CA THR A 121 0.81 4.29 -4.54
C THR A 121 1.43 5.48 -5.27
N GLN A 122 2.17 5.29 -6.36
CA GLN A 122 2.75 6.39 -7.12
C GLN A 122 1.69 7.35 -7.66
N ASN A 123 1.93 8.64 -7.56
CA ASN A 123 1.08 9.68 -8.14
C ASN A 123 1.61 10.06 -9.53
N ALA A 124 0.71 10.27 -10.49
CA ALA A 124 1.05 10.76 -11.82
C ALA A 124 0.97 12.29 -11.87
N VAL A 125 2.11 12.94 -12.04
CA VAL A 125 2.21 14.41 -12.13
C VAL A 125 2.53 14.79 -13.57
N HIS A 126 1.67 15.62 -14.17
CA HIS A 126 1.90 16.16 -15.51
C HIS A 126 2.73 17.42 -15.39
N ARG A 127 3.88 17.42 -16.06
CA ARG A 127 4.77 18.57 -16.14
C ARG A 127 4.89 19.07 -17.56
N CYS A 128 5.12 20.37 -17.66
CA CYS A 128 5.41 21.02 -18.93
C CYS A 128 6.82 20.63 -19.41
N SER A 129 6.95 20.10 -20.63
CA SER A 129 8.24 19.72 -21.22
C SER A 129 9.22 20.89 -21.38
N ARG A 130 8.72 22.14 -21.40
CA ARG A 130 9.53 23.34 -21.64
C ARG A 130 9.90 24.10 -20.37
N CYS A 131 8.96 24.29 -19.44
CA CYS A 131 9.19 25.04 -18.20
C CYS A 131 9.17 24.19 -16.92
N LEU A 132 8.94 22.87 -17.04
CA LEU A 132 8.89 21.89 -15.93
C LEU A 132 7.86 22.18 -14.84
N GLN A 133 7.02 23.21 -15.01
CA GLN A 133 5.94 23.53 -14.09
C GLN A 133 4.86 22.45 -14.12
N THR A 134 4.27 22.19 -12.96
CA THR A 134 3.20 21.21 -12.78
C THR A 134 1.91 21.76 -13.37
N LEU A 135 1.34 21.05 -14.36
CA LEU A 135 0.10 21.42 -15.04
C LEU A 135 -1.12 20.81 -14.32
N GLY A 136 -0.96 19.60 -13.81
CA GLY A 136 -2.00 18.87 -13.10
C GLY A 136 -1.40 17.67 -12.37
N VAL A 137 -2.03 17.29 -11.26
CA VAL A 137 -1.65 16.13 -10.47
C VAL A 137 -2.84 15.16 -10.45
N LYS A 138 -2.67 13.98 -11.04
CA LYS A 138 -3.62 12.88 -10.86
C LYS A 138 -3.16 12.05 -9.66
N ARG A 139 -3.89 12.19 -8.56
CA ARG A 139 -3.70 11.31 -7.40
C ARG A 139 -4.25 9.93 -7.78
N CYS A 140 -3.37 8.95 -7.94
CA CYS A 140 -3.76 7.56 -8.17
C CYS A 140 -4.38 6.95 -6.92
N PHE A 141 -4.17 7.57 -5.76
CA PHE A 141 -4.84 7.24 -4.50
C PHE A 141 -5.70 8.43 -4.05
N GLY A 142 -6.99 8.37 -4.37
CA GLY A 142 -7.97 9.38 -3.98
C GLY A 142 -8.64 9.00 -2.67
N LYS A 143 -8.84 9.99 -1.78
CA LYS A 143 -9.82 9.87 -0.71
C LYS A 143 -11.16 9.54 -1.38
N PRO A 144 -11.94 8.54 -0.91
CA PRO A 144 -13.27 8.30 -1.46
C PRO A 144 -14.06 9.61 -1.39
N ASP A 145 -14.47 10.11 -2.56
CA ASP A 145 -15.08 11.44 -2.70
C ASP A 145 -16.40 11.55 -1.92
N ASP A 146 -17.05 10.42 -1.62
CA ASP A 146 -18.16 10.32 -0.68
C ASP A 146 -18.04 9.06 0.19
N LEU A 147 -17.65 9.20 1.47
CA LEU A 147 -17.66 8.09 2.44
C LEU A 147 -19.07 7.59 2.77
N SER A 148 -20.11 8.39 2.49
CA SER A 148 -21.52 8.04 2.65
C SER A 148 -22.09 7.25 1.48
N ALA A 149 -21.38 7.19 0.34
CA ALA A 149 -21.86 6.47 -0.83
C ALA A 149 -21.89 4.96 -0.56
N PRO A 150 -22.95 4.26 -1.03
CA PRO A 150 -23.07 2.81 -0.86
C PRO A 150 -21.96 2.04 -1.61
N ILE A 151 -21.42 2.64 -2.68
CA ILE A 151 -20.42 2.03 -3.53
C ILE A 151 -19.10 2.79 -3.37
N TRP A 152 -18.04 2.09 -2.99
CA TRP A 152 -16.70 2.66 -2.92
C TRP A 152 -15.96 2.40 -4.23
N HIS A 153 -15.51 3.49 -4.86
CA HIS A 153 -14.70 3.44 -6.07
C HIS A 153 -13.23 3.67 -5.69
N ILE A 154 -12.46 2.58 -5.62
CA ILE A 154 -11.01 2.68 -5.43
C ILE A 154 -10.38 2.60 -6.81
N LYS A 155 -9.90 3.73 -7.32
CA LYS A 155 -9.11 3.77 -8.56
C LYS A 155 -7.68 3.33 -8.23
N LEU A 156 -7.21 2.25 -8.84
CA LEU A 156 -5.85 1.72 -8.71
C LEU A 156 -5.21 1.78 -10.10
N GLY A 157 -4.63 2.93 -10.44
CA GLY A 157 -4.08 3.17 -11.78
C GLY A 157 -5.15 3.06 -12.87
N LYS A 158 -5.03 2.06 -13.75
CA LYS A 158 -5.99 1.76 -14.84
C LYS A 158 -7.14 0.84 -14.41
N CYS A 159 -7.02 0.15 -13.28
CA CYS A 159 -8.07 -0.72 -12.76
C CYS A 159 -8.93 0.07 -11.78
N ALA A 160 -10.24 0.11 -12.01
CA ALA A 160 -11.19 0.61 -11.03
C ALA A 160 -11.76 -0.59 -10.27
N LEU A 161 -11.50 -0.64 -8.97
CA LEU A 161 -12.08 -1.63 -8.09
C LEU A 161 -13.33 -1.02 -7.47
N ILE A 162 -14.47 -1.56 -7.88
CA ILE A 162 -15.79 -1.17 -7.41
C ILE A 162 -16.20 -2.21 -6.37
N ILE A 163 -16.22 -1.80 -5.10
CA ILE A 163 -16.62 -2.67 -3.99
C ILE A 163 -17.77 -2.02 -3.23
N ASP A 164 -18.76 -2.82 -2.86
CA ASP A 164 -19.83 -2.41 -1.95
C ASP A 164 -19.32 -2.34 -0.49
N ARG A 165 -19.83 -1.38 0.28
CA ARG A 165 -19.31 -0.99 1.62
C ARG A 165 -19.19 -2.18 2.59
N ILE A 166 -20.12 -3.13 2.52
CA ILE A 166 -20.16 -4.28 3.44
C ILE A 166 -18.96 -5.18 3.17
N TYR A 167 -18.65 -5.45 1.90
CA TYR A 167 -17.51 -6.27 1.54
C TYR A 167 -16.18 -5.55 1.81
N ALA A 168 -16.10 -4.23 1.62
CA ALA A 168 -14.90 -3.47 1.97
C ALA A 168 -14.60 -3.54 3.48
N ILE A 169 -15.62 -3.36 4.33
CA ILE A 169 -15.49 -3.42 5.79
C ILE A 169 -15.16 -4.86 6.23
N LEU A 170 -15.82 -5.87 5.66
CA LEU A 170 -15.52 -7.27 5.97
C LEU A 170 -14.09 -7.66 5.55
N LEU A 171 -13.64 -7.24 4.38
CA LEU A 171 -12.27 -7.48 3.91
C LEU A 171 -11.25 -6.84 4.87
N LEU A 172 -11.43 -5.56 5.19
CA LEU A 172 -10.55 -4.84 6.11
C LEU A 172 -10.56 -5.47 7.52
N GLY A 173 -11.74 -5.85 8.02
CA GLY A 173 -11.90 -6.53 9.30
C GLY A 173 -11.23 -7.90 9.32
N SER A 174 -11.37 -8.68 8.24
CA SER A 174 -10.71 -9.99 8.13
C SER A 174 -9.19 -9.86 8.09
N PHE A 175 -8.67 -8.85 7.40
CA PHE A 175 -7.24 -8.59 7.30
C PHE A 175 -6.66 -8.12 8.66
N ALA A 176 -7.40 -7.27 9.38
CA ALA A 176 -7.04 -6.85 10.73
C ALA A 176 -7.09 -8.03 11.72
N ALA A 177 -8.13 -8.87 11.67
CA ALA A 177 -8.24 -10.05 12.53
C ALA A 177 -7.12 -11.06 12.24
N PHE A 178 -6.82 -11.31 10.96
CA PHE A 178 -5.73 -12.20 10.56
C PHE A 178 -4.38 -11.65 11.00
N SER A 179 -4.16 -10.34 10.87
CA SER A 179 -2.97 -9.66 11.38
C SER A 179 -2.82 -9.84 12.90
N VAL A 180 -3.87 -9.62 13.68
CA VAL A 180 -3.84 -9.80 15.14
C VAL A 180 -3.58 -11.25 15.50
N TYR A 181 -4.26 -12.18 14.83
CA TYR A 181 -4.04 -13.62 15.00
C TYR A 181 -2.60 -14.01 14.65
N TYR A 182 -2.04 -13.49 13.55
CA TYR A 182 -0.67 -13.75 13.14
C TYR A 182 0.33 -13.24 14.19
N VAL A 183 0.14 -12.02 14.70
CA VAL A 183 0.99 -11.48 15.77
C VAL A 183 0.87 -12.29 17.05
N TYR A 184 -0.34 -12.75 17.41
CA TYR A 184 -0.58 -13.55 18.61
C TYR A 184 -0.06 -14.99 18.49
N SER A 185 -0.15 -15.58 17.30
CA SER A 185 0.28 -16.95 17.01
C SER A 185 1.78 -17.06 16.72
N ARG A 186 2.50 -15.94 16.58
CA ARG A 186 3.96 -15.95 16.52
C ARG A 186 4.47 -16.59 17.82
N PRO A 187 5.09 -17.78 17.76
CA PRO A 187 5.81 -18.27 18.91
C PRO A 187 6.88 -17.22 19.18
N TYR A 188 6.74 -16.49 20.28
CA TYR A 188 7.82 -15.67 20.79
C TYR A 188 9.04 -16.58 20.78
N ILE A 189 10.11 -16.18 20.09
CA ILE A 189 11.39 -16.83 20.31
C ILE A 189 11.60 -16.64 21.80
N PRO A 190 11.61 -17.70 22.63
CA PRO A 190 11.93 -17.53 24.02
C PRO A 190 13.37 -17.06 24.02
N HIS A 191 13.56 -15.74 24.11
CA HIS A 191 14.81 -15.21 24.57
C HIS A 191 14.90 -15.76 25.98
N HIS A 192 15.65 -16.85 26.16
CA HIS A 192 15.98 -17.39 27.47
C HIS A 192 16.56 -16.21 28.25
N SER A 193 15.71 -15.57 29.05
CA SER A 193 16.13 -14.45 29.86
C SER A 193 17.07 -15.03 30.90
N PHE A 194 18.13 -14.33 31.26
CA PHE A 194 18.97 -14.75 32.40
C PHE A 194 18.16 -14.97 33.70
N PHE A 195 16.92 -14.44 33.74
CA PHE A 195 15.97 -14.60 34.83
C PHE A 195 14.83 -15.59 34.54
N ASP A 196 14.87 -16.32 33.43
CA ASP A 196 13.91 -17.41 33.21
C ASP A 196 14.16 -18.47 34.28
N LYS A 197 13.20 -18.57 35.19
CA LYS A 197 13.16 -19.69 36.12
C LYS A 197 12.82 -20.93 35.29
N PRO A 198 13.65 -21.98 35.33
CA PRO A 198 13.27 -23.22 34.67
C PRO A 198 11.92 -23.68 35.22
N GLN A 199 11.07 -24.17 34.32
CA GLN A 199 9.73 -24.67 34.69
C GLN A 199 9.81 -25.89 35.61
N GLN A 200 10.94 -26.57 35.61
CA GLN A 200 11.21 -27.75 36.41
C GLN A 200 12.03 -27.38 37.65
N GLU A 201 11.57 -27.80 38.82
CA GLU A 201 12.31 -27.64 40.07
C GLU A 201 13.62 -28.40 40.00
N SER A 202 14.71 -27.76 40.43
CA SER A 202 16.03 -28.34 40.36
C SER A 202 16.21 -29.46 41.37
N LEU A 203 16.62 -30.63 40.91
CA LEU A 203 16.98 -31.75 41.79
C LEU A 203 18.48 -31.67 42.14
N ASN A 204 18.82 -32.01 43.38
CA ASN A 204 20.23 -32.18 43.75
C ASN A 204 20.69 -33.55 43.23
N ILE A 205 21.66 -33.54 42.31
CA ILE A 205 22.20 -34.75 41.68
C ILE A 205 23.58 -35.07 42.27
N THR A 206 23.84 -36.36 42.49
CA THR A 206 25.11 -36.84 43.08
C THR A 206 26.24 -36.98 42.05
N LEU A 207 26.17 -36.26 40.93
CA LEU A 207 27.20 -36.32 39.88
C LEU A 207 28.43 -35.52 40.32
N SER A 208 29.62 -36.05 40.05
CA SER A 208 30.88 -35.39 40.39
C SER A 208 31.38 -34.51 39.24
N TRP A 209 32.34 -33.63 39.54
CA TRP A 209 33.06 -32.87 38.52
C TRP A 209 33.78 -33.78 37.51
N ASN A 210 34.24 -34.96 37.91
CA ASN A 210 34.88 -35.90 37.00
C ASN A 210 33.90 -36.46 35.96
N ASP A 211 32.66 -36.74 36.38
CA ASP A 211 31.60 -37.20 35.46
C ASP A 211 31.24 -36.11 34.44
N TYR A 212 31.28 -34.84 34.87
CA TYR A 212 31.11 -33.70 33.97
C TYR A 212 32.26 -33.57 32.98
N LEU A 213 33.52 -33.73 33.42
CA LEU A 213 34.67 -33.69 32.52
C LEU A 213 34.63 -34.83 31.50
N GLU A 214 34.15 -36.02 31.88
CA GLU A 214 34.06 -37.13 30.93
C GLU A 214 33.01 -36.90 29.83
N SER A 215 31.88 -36.26 30.16
CA SER A 215 30.76 -36.01 29.24
C SER A 215 30.84 -34.69 28.48
N CYS A 216 31.32 -33.63 29.14
CA CYS A 216 31.21 -32.24 28.70
C CYS A 216 32.56 -31.49 28.70
N SER A 217 33.71 -32.18 28.79
CA SER A 217 35.01 -31.49 28.70
C SER A 217 35.21 -30.78 27.36
N GLY A 218 36.12 -29.80 27.35
CA GLY A 218 36.51 -29.08 26.14
C GLY A 218 36.95 -29.99 24.99
N GLU A 219 37.62 -31.11 25.30
CA GLU A 219 37.98 -32.12 24.29
C GLU A 219 36.73 -32.75 23.66
N ARG A 220 35.76 -33.17 24.47
CA ARG A 220 34.49 -33.75 23.99
C ARG A 220 33.62 -32.75 23.22
N ILE A 221 33.63 -31.48 23.62
CA ILE A 221 32.92 -30.41 22.90
C ILE A 221 33.53 -30.20 21.50
N ILE A 222 34.87 -30.27 21.38
CA ILE A 222 35.56 -30.14 20.10
C ILE A 222 35.30 -31.35 19.20
N GLU A 223 35.23 -32.56 19.76
CA GLU A 223 34.88 -33.77 19.02
C GLU A 223 33.45 -33.75 18.48
N ASN A 224 32.47 -33.43 19.34
CA ASN A 224 31.06 -33.38 18.96
C ASN A 224 30.23 -32.47 19.87
N GLN A 225 30.14 -31.19 19.48
CA GLN A 225 29.37 -30.17 20.18
C GLN A 225 27.89 -30.54 20.40
N VAL A 226 27.26 -31.24 19.45
CA VAL A 226 25.83 -31.56 19.54
C VAL A 226 25.59 -32.64 20.59
N PHE A 227 26.47 -33.64 20.65
CA PHE A 227 26.39 -34.70 21.64
C PHE A 227 26.67 -34.18 23.05
N ALA A 228 27.73 -33.37 23.22
CA ALA A 228 28.06 -32.77 24.51
C ALA A 228 26.93 -31.85 25.02
N LEU A 229 26.34 -31.03 24.14
CA LEU A 229 25.20 -30.19 24.50
C LEU A 229 23.97 -31.02 24.88
N HIS A 230 23.70 -32.12 24.17
CA HIS A 230 22.60 -33.01 24.49
C HIS A 230 22.79 -33.71 25.84
N GLU A 231 24.00 -34.21 26.14
CA GLU A 231 24.30 -34.78 27.46
C GLU A 231 24.20 -33.72 28.57
N PHE A 232 24.65 -32.50 28.30
CA PHE A 232 24.49 -31.36 29.22
C PHE A 232 23.01 -31.10 29.53
N THR A 233 22.18 -30.94 28.50
CA THR A 233 20.75 -30.71 28.61
C THR A 233 20.01 -31.83 29.34
N GLN A 234 20.45 -33.08 29.19
CA GLN A 234 19.79 -34.20 29.85
C GLN A 234 20.20 -34.41 31.31
N LYS A 235 21.49 -34.23 31.63
CA LYS A 235 22.04 -34.61 32.93
C LYS A 235 22.19 -33.42 33.87
N TYR A 236 22.60 -32.27 33.33
CA TYR A 236 23.07 -31.12 34.12
C TYR A 236 22.13 -29.92 34.05
N GLU A 237 21.42 -29.72 32.94
CA GLU A 237 20.48 -28.61 32.80
C GLU A 237 19.38 -28.69 33.87
N ASN A 238 19.12 -27.55 34.52
CA ASN A 238 18.15 -27.38 35.59
C ASN A 238 18.41 -28.18 36.87
N ASN A 239 19.53 -28.90 37.01
CA ASN A 239 19.87 -29.63 38.23
C ASN A 239 20.94 -28.89 39.05
N VAL A 240 20.95 -29.10 40.37
CA VAL A 240 22.00 -28.57 41.26
C VAL A 240 23.04 -29.66 41.46
N VAL A 241 24.31 -29.31 41.30
CA VAL A 241 25.42 -30.23 41.49
C VAL A 241 26.41 -29.62 42.48
N ASP A 242 26.74 -30.37 43.52
CA ASP A 242 27.73 -29.96 44.52
C ASP A 242 29.13 -30.32 44.01
N TRP A 243 29.93 -29.30 43.66
CA TRP A 243 31.28 -29.48 43.11
C TRP A 243 32.34 -29.10 44.14
N ASP A 244 33.15 -30.07 44.52
CA ASP A 244 34.35 -29.85 45.32
C ASP A 244 35.57 -29.75 44.41
N GLY A 245 36.23 -28.58 44.39
CA GLY A 245 37.40 -28.37 43.56
C GLY A 245 38.07 -27.02 43.79
N TYR A 246 39.28 -26.87 43.24
CA TYR A 246 40.01 -25.61 43.23
C TYR A 246 39.74 -24.87 41.94
N TYR A 247 39.31 -23.61 42.05
CA TYR A 247 39.08 -22.77 40.89
C TYR A 247 40.31 -21.88 40.65
N ILE A 248 40.89 -22.00 39.46
CA ILE A 248 42.02 -21.17 39.04
C ILE A 248 41.50 -20.17 38.00
N ASP A 249 41.37 -18.91 38.41
CA ASP A 249 41.08 -17.81 37.49
C ASP A 249 42.39 -17.13 37.09
N THR A 250 42.71 -17.15 35.79
CA THR A 250 43.80 -16.35 35.24
C THR A 250 43.22 -15.05 34.69
N LYS A 251 43.07 -14.04 35.56
CA LYS A 251 42.62 -12.72 35.13
C LYS A 251 43.72 -12.01 34.34
N PHE A 252 43.47 -11.75 33.07
CA PHE A 252 44.32 -10.87 32.27
C PHE A 252 44.13 -9.44 32.74
N LYS A 253 45.10 -8.89 33.47
CA LYS A 253 45.15 -7.45 33.72
C LYS A 253 45.57 -6.78 32.42
N HIS A 254 44.62 -6.34 31.61
CA HIS A 254 44.88 -5.46 30.48
C HIS A 254 45.49 -4.16 31.03
N ARG A 255 46.81 -4.08 31.03
CA ARG A 255 47.54 -2.86 31.35
C ARG A 255 47.67 -2.10 30.04
N GLU A 256 46.86 -1.06 29.84
CA GLU A 256 46.84 -0.28 28.59
C GLU A 256 48.21 0.35 28.23
N PHE A 257 49.20 0.31 29.13
CA PHE A 257 50.55 0.85 28.89
C PHE A 257 51.64 0.03 29.60
N SER A 258 52.06 -1.11 29.06
CA SER A 258 53.37 -1.70 29.38
C SER A 258 53.87 -2.57 28.24
N MET A 259 54.96 -2.14 27.59
CA MET A 259 55.52 -2.77 26.39
C MET A 259 56.42 -3.99 26.71
N PHE A 260 56.70 -4.27 27.98
CA PHE A 260 57.55 -5.41 28.38
C PHE A 260 57.11 -5.93 29.75
N GLY A 261 56.44 -7.09 29.78
CA GLY A 261 56.15 -7.83 31.01
C GLY A 261 54.70 -8.27 31.13
N ASN A 262 54.43 -9.55 30.82
CA ASN A 262 53.17 -10.21 31.17
C ASN A 262 53.32 -10.78 32.58
N ASP A 263 52.83 -10.06 33.57
CA ASP A 263 52.75 -10.58 34.93
C ASP A 263 51.46 -11.40 35.07
N HIS A 264 51.59 -12.72 35.17
CA HIS A 264 50.48 -13.63 35.44
C HIS A 264 50.20 -13.65 36.94
N PHE A 265 49.04 -13.13 37.35
CA PHE A 265 48.55 -13.32 38.71
C PHE A 265 47.58 -14.50 38.74
N MET A 266 47.95 -15.55 39.46
CA MET A 266 47.13 -16.73 39.68
C MET A 266 46.45 -16.58 41.04
N SER A 267 45.15 -16.38 41.06
CA SER A 267 44.36 -16.52 42.29
C SER A 267 43.81 -17.93 42.35
N ILE A 268 44.24 -18.68 43.36
CA ILE A 268 43.64 -19.96 43.74
C ILE A 268 42.61 -19.65 44.83
N LEU A 269 41.35 -19.95 44.58
CA LEU A 269 40.24 -19.89 45.54
C LEU A 269 39.78 -21.31 45.90
#